data_AF-A0A662GTM2-F1
#
_entry.id   AF-A0A662GTM2-F1
#
_cell.length_a   1.000
_cell.length_b   1.000
_cell.length_c   1.000
_cell.angle_alpha   90.00
_cell.angle_beta   90.00
_cell.angle_gamma   90.00
#
_symmetry.space_group_name_H-M   'P 1'
#
loop_
_entity.id
_entity.type
_entity.pdbx_description
1 polymer ?
#
loop_
_entity_poly.entity_id
_entity_poly.type
_entity_poly.pdbx_seq_one_letter_code
_entity_poly.pdbx_strand_id
1 'polypeptide(L)'
;MRGELRFLPLFALAVLNDAVDVLGLVAQPYETIFDIFLAAAISLAVGLDVVSFLIAVADLIPGLDAMPIWTLYVLYKFLEYKERAAEAGREGIRPRRVRVPVE
;
A
#
# COMPACT_ATOMS: atom_id res chain seq x y z
N MET A 1 12.08 -3.48 -11.54
CA MET A 1 13.04 -2.96 -10.54
C MET A 1 12.62 -1.62 -9.92
N ARG A 2 12.58 -0.46 -10.62
CA ARG A 2 12.26 0.83 -9.95
C ARG A 2 10.87 0.90 -9.28
N GLY A 3 9.86 0.22 -9.82
CA GLY A 3 8.53 0.16 -9.21
C GLY A 3 8.47 -0.75 -7.97
N GLU A 4 9.21 -1.87 -7.97
CA GLU A 4 9.24 -2.83 -6.86
C GLU A 4 9.95 -2.26 -5.64
N LEU A 5 11.02 -1.48 -5.85
CA LEU A 5 11.76 -0.82 -4.76
C LEU A 5 10.91 0.18 -3.97
N ARG A 6 9.81 0.68 -4.53
CA ARG A 6 8.87 1.57 -3.83
C ARG A 6 8.04 0.84 -2.77
N PHE A 7 7.88 -0.48 -2.91
CA PHE A 7 7.16 -1.29 -1.93
C PHE A 7 8.01 -1.64 -0.72
N LEU A 8 9.35 -1.64 -0.84
CA LEU A 8 10.24 -1.93 0.28
C LEU A 8 10.00 -1.02 1.50
N PRO A 9 9.98 0.33 1.36
CA PRO A 9 9.65 1.21 2.49
C PRO A 9 8.20 1.04 2.96
N LEU A 10 7.25 0.73 2.08
CA LEU A 10 5.86 0.48 2.47
C LEU A 10 5.74 -0.78 3.34
N PHE A 11 6.44 -1.86 2.98
CA PHE A 11 6.49 -3.07 3.79
C PHE A 11 7.16 -2.82 5.14
N ALA A 12 8.27 -2.07 5.16
CA ALA A 12 8.93 -1.74 6.41
C ALA A 12 8.01 -0.93 7.35
N LEU A 13 7.27 0.04 6.80
CA LEU A 13 6.30 0.84 7.55
C LEU A 13 5.11 0.01 8.02
N ALA A 14 4.54 -0.84 7.15
CA ALA A 14 3.40 -1.67 7.48
C ALA A 14 3.72 -2.72 8.56
N VAL A 15 4.88 -3.38 8.47
CA VAL A 15 5.35 -4.31 9.50
C VAL A 15 5.59 -3.60 10.82
N LEU A 16 6.13 -2.38 10.77
CA LEU A 16 6.33 -1.58 11.98
C LEU A 16 4.99 -1.20 12.63
N ASN A 17 3.98 -0.84 11.84
CA ASN A 17 2.63 -0.52 12.31
C ASN A 17 2.01 -1.73 12.99
N ASP A 18 1.90 -2.85 12.26
CA ASP A 18 1.31 -4.07 12.81
C ASP A 18 2.04 -4.54 14.07
N ALA A 19 3.37 -4.34 14.15
CA ALA A 19 4.12 -4.66 15.36
C ALA A 19 3.82 -3.71 16.53
N VAL A 20 3.57 -2.43 16.27
CA VAL A 20 3.14 -1.46 17.28
C VAL A 20 1.76 -1.82 17.82
N ASP A 21 0.81 -2.14 16.93
CA ASP A 21 -0.57 -2.50 17.27
C ASP A 21 -0.62 -3.82 18.06
N VAL A 22 0.02 -4.87 17.54
CA VAL A 22 0.04 -6.21 18.18
C VAL A 22 0.71 -6.17 19.56
N LEU A 23 1.73 -5.35 19.75
CA LEU A 23 2.42 -5.21 21.02
C LEU A 23 1.76 -4.18 21.95
N GLY A 24 0.74 -3.45 21.48
CA GLY A 24 0.07 -2.39 22.23
C GLY A 24 1.05 -1.33 22.75
N LEU A 25 2.09 -1.00 21.96
CA LEU A 25 3.18 -0.14 22.43
C LEU A 25 2.77 1.32 22.59
N VAL A 26 1.69 1.71 21.93
CA VAL A 26 1.25 3.08 21.79
C VAL A 26 -0.21 3.17 22.20
N ALA A 27 -0.56 4.16 23.01
CA ALA A 27 -1.95 4.42 23.37
C ALA A 27 -2.63 5.30 22.32
N GLN A 28 -3.95 5.15 22.18
CA GLN A 28 -4.80 6.13 21.52
C GLN A 28 -4.56 7.54 22.12
N PRO A 29 -4.42 8.62 21.32
CA PRO A 29 -4.70 8.72 19.88
C PRO A 29 -3.47 8.55 18.97
N TYR A 30 -2.30 8.22 19.53
CA TYR A 30 -1.04 8.24 18.77
C TYR A 30 -0.96 7.11 17.74
N GLU A 31 -1.56 5.96 18.03
CA GLU A 31 -1.75 4.82 17.13
C GLU A 31 -2.53 5.25 15.88
N THR A 32 -3.71 5.86 16.06
CA THR A 32 -4.50 6.42 14.96
C THR A 32 -3.76 7.44 14.10
N ILE A 33 -2.90 8.28 14.70
CA ILE A 33 -2.07 9.22 13.92
C ILE A 33 -1.09 8.44 13.03
N PHE A 34 -0.53 7.34 13.54
CA PHE A 34 0.37 6.47 12.81
C PHE A 34 -0.34 5.75 11.67
N ASP A 35 -1.56 5.23 11.90
CA ASP A 35 -2.38 4.58 10.87
C ASP A 35 -2.75 5.54 9.74
N ILE A 36 -3.14 6.78 10.08
CA ILE A 36 -3.44 7.83 9.08
C ILE A 36 -2.20 8.14 8.26
N PHE A 37 -1.04 8.25 8.92
CA PHE A 37 0.23 8.48 8.23
C PHE A 37 0.57 7.32 7.28
N LEU A 38 0.38 6.08 7.72
CA LEU A 38 0.61 4.89 6.90
C LEU A 38 -0.34 4.82 5.71
N ALA A 39 -1.64 5.04 5.92
CA ALA A 39 -2.65 5.09 4.87
C ALA A 39 -2.31 6.17 3.82
N ALA A 40 -1.87 7.34 4.27
CA ALA A 40 -1.43 8.42 3.39
C ALA A 40 -0.16 8.03 2.62
N ALA A 41 0.82 7.40 3.26
CA ALA A 41 2.06 6.95 2.62
C ALA A 41 1.78 5.92 1.52
N ILE A 42 0.90 4.94 1.78
CA ILE A 42 0.47 3.95 0.80
C ILE A 42 -0.27 4.63 -0.36
N SER A 43 -1.19 5.55 -0.04
CA SER A 43 -1.95 6.30 -1.04
C SER A 43 -1.05 7.15 -1.96
N LEU A 44 0.01 7.76 -1.42
CA LEU A 44 0.97 8.53 -2.23
C LEU A 44 1.86 7.64 -3.10
N ALA A 45 2.19 6.45 -2.63
CA ALA A 45 3.11 5.54 -3.34
C ALA A 45 2.42 4.70 -4.43
N VAL A 46 1.18 4.26 -4.17
CA VAL A 46 0.44 3.32 -5.02
C VAL A 46 -0.76 3.98 -5.72
N GLY A 47 -1.18 5.17 -5.26
CA GLY A 47 -2.37 5.87 -5.72
C GLY A 47 -3.46 5.86 -4.64
N LEU A 48 -4.34 6.87 -4.69
CA LEU A 48 -5.43 7.06 -3.74
C LEU A 48 -6.35 5.84 -3.74
N ASP A 49 -6.43 5.15 -2.60
CA ASP A 49 -7.13 3.89 -2.49
C ASP A 49 -8.11 3.92 -1.31
N VAL A 50 -9.41 3.77 -1.63
CA VAL A 50 -10.49 3.82 -0.64
C VAL A 50 -10.36 2.68 0.38
N VAL A 51 -9.80 1.53 -0.01
CA VAL A 51 -9.62 0.38 0.89
C VAL A 51 -8.60 0.72 1.98
N SER A 52 -7.51 1.42 1.65
CA SER A 52 -6.55 1.89 2.66
C SER A 52 -7.17 2.81 3.71
N PHE A 53 -8.13 3.65 3.31
CA PHE A 53 -8.88 4.50 4.22
C PHE A 53 -9.83 3.69 5.10
N LEU A 54 -10.52 2.70 4.53
CA LEU A 54 -11.39 1.80 5.30
C LEU A 54 -10.60 0.96 6.32
N ILE A 55 -9.39 0.53 5.99
CA ILE A 55 -8.49 -0.17 6.91
C ILE A 55 -8.11 0.75 8.07
N ALA A 56 -7.67 1.99 7.79
CA ALA A 56 -7.37 2.96 8.86
C ALA A 56 -8.59 3.23 9.77
N VAL A 57 -9.80 3.27 9.22
CA VAL A 57 -11.03 3.43 10.02
C VAL A 57 -11.34 2.16 10.83
N ALA A 58 -11.04 0.98 10.31
CA ALA A 58 -11.22 -0.28 11.02
C ALA A 58 -10.26 -0.42 12.21
N ASP A 59 -9.02 0.06 12.09
CA ASP A 59 -8.03 0.11 13.18
C ASP A 59 -8.42 1.04 14.33
N LEU A 60 -9.35 1.97 14.12
CA LEU A 60 -9.91 2.75 15.24
C LEU A 60 -10.83 1.92 16.14
N ILE A 61 -11.19 0.68 15.76
CA ILE A 61 -12.08 -0.19 16.53
C ILE A 61 -11.23 -1.06 17.44
N PRO A 62 -11.17 -0.78 18.76
CA PRO A 62 -10.32 -1.52 19.68
C PRO A 62 -10.70 -3.00 19.69
N GLY A 63 -9.70 -3.88 19.63
CA GLY A 63 -9.89 -5.33 19.64
C GLY A 63 -9.90 -6.00 18.26
N LEU A 64 -9.76 -5.25 17.16
CA LEU A 64 -9.30 -5.80 15.87
C LEU A 64 -7.76 -5.87 15.76
N ASP A 65 -7.06 -5.26 16.73
CA ASP A 65 -5.61 -4.94 16.84
C ASP A 65 -4.62 -6.12 16.73
N ALA A 66 -5.11 -7.36 16.59
CA ALA A 66 -4.25 -8.55 16.58
C ALA A 66 -3.90 -9.04 15.17
N MET A 67 -4.53 -8.50 14.13
CA MET A 67 -4.30 -8.94 12.75
C MET A 67 -3.28 -8.02 12.07
N PRO A 68 -2.29 -8.55 11.34
CA PRO A 68 -1.31 -7.73 10.61
C PRO A 68 -1.93 -7.18 9.31
N ILE A 69 -2.99 -6.38 9.44
CA ILE A 69 -3.84 -5.94 8.34
C ILE A 69 -3.03 -5.07 7.37
N TRP A 70 -2.16 -4.21 7.87
CA TRP A 70 -1.36 -3.32 7.01
C TRP A 70 -0.34 -4.10 6.18
N THR A 71 0.37 -5.05 6.78
CA THR A 71 1.34 -5.89 6.05
C THR A 71 0.63 -6.70 4.97
N LEU A 72 -0.53 -7.28 5.28
CA LEU A 72 -1.34 -8.02 4.32
C LEU A 72 -1.83 -7.12 3.17
N TYR A 73 -2.24 -5.90 3.48
CA TYR A 73 -2.71 -4.94 2.49
C TYR A 73 -1.58 -4.48 1.54
N VAL A 74 -0.39 -4.18 2.07
CA VAL A 74 0.78 -3.85 1.23
C VAL A 74 1.19 -5.05 0.38
N LEU A 75 1.11 -6.28 0.92
CA LEU A 75 1.35 -7.50 0.15
C LEU A 75 0.36 -7.66 -1.00
N TYR A 76 -0.93 -7.44 -0.73
CA TYR A 76 -1.96 -7.46 -1.77
C TYR A 76 -1.66 -6.48 -2.90
N LYS A 77 -1.32 -5.22 -2.58
CA LYS A 77 -0.96 -4.21 -3.59
C LYS A 77 0.30 -4.55 -4.36
N PHE A 78 1.27 -5.19 -3.72
CA PHE A 78 2.48 -5.67 -4.39
C PHE A 78 2.16 -6.79 -5.40
N LEU A 79 1.32 -7.75 -5.03
CA LEU A 79 0.89 -8.83 -5.91
C LEU A 79 0.08 -8.30 -7.10
N GLU A 80 -0.86 -7.37 -6.85
CA GLU A 80 -1.63 -6.69 -7.90
C GLU A 80 -0.69 -5.98 -8.90
N TYR A 81 0.33 -5.27 -8.40
CA TYR A 81 1.34 -4.64 -9.26
C TYR A 81 2.12 -5.68 -10.10
N LYS A 82 2.50 -6.82 -9.50
CA LYS A 82 3.23 -7.89 -10.20
C LYS A 82 2.39 -8.54 -11.28
N GLU A 83 1.10 -8.77 -11.01
CA GLU A 83 0.15 -9.36 -11.96
C GLU A 83 -0.03 -8.44 -13.18
N ARG A 84 -0.33 -7.16 -12.95
CA ARG A 84 -0.46 -6.16 -14.03
C ARG A 84 0.83 -6.02 -14.86
N ALA A 85 2.00 -6.09 -14.20
CA ALA A 85 3.28 -6.06 -14.90
C ALA A 85 3.53 -7.32 -15.76
N ALA A 86 3.07 -8.49 -15.29
CA ALA A 86 3.17 -9.74 -16.02
C ALA A 86 2.20 -9.76 -17.22
N GLU A 87 0.98 -9.26 -17.05
CA GLU A 87 -0.01 -9.09 -18.13
C GLU A 87 0.50 -8.16 -19.23
N ALA A 88 1.04 -6.98 -18.87
CA ALA A 88 1.63 -6.05 -19.82
C ALA A 88 2.82 -6.67 -20.61
N GLY A 89 3.57 -7.57 -19.97
CA GLY A 89 4.62 -8.35 -20.63
C GLY A 89 4.09 -9.43 -21.58
N ARG A 90 2.95 -10.06 -21.24
CA ARG A 90 2.28 -11.08 -22.07
C ARG A 90 1.56 -10.49 -23.27
N GLU A 91 0.94 -9.31 -23.13
CA GLU A 91 0.25 -8.62 -24.22
C GLU A 91 1.20 -7.95 -25.23
N GLY A 92 2.51 -7.97 -25.00
CA GLY A 92 3.49 -7.46 -25.97
C GLY A 92 3.29 -5.98 -26.31
N ILE A 93 2.69 -5.19 -25.41
CA ILE A 93 2.45 -3.76 -25.60
C ILE A 93 3.81 -3.04 -25.62
N ARG A 94 4.43 -2.98 -26.79
CA ARG A 94 5.41 -1.94 -27.11
C ARG A 94 4.70 -0.61 -26.88
N PRO A 95 5.33 0.39 -26.24
CA PRO A 95 4.78 1.73 -26.20
C PRO A 95 4.56 2.16 -27.66
N ARG A 96 3.29 2.24 -28.06
CA ARG A 96 2.88 2.71 -29.37
C ARG A 96 3.44 4.13 -29.44
N ARG A 97 4.54 4.33 -30.17
CA ARG A 97 4.99 5.67 -30.55
C ARG A 97 3.81 6.28 -31.29
N VAL A 98 3.05 7.10 -30.57
CA VAL A 98 2.05 7.97 -31.16
C VAL A 98 2.83 8.84 -32.13
N ARG A 99 2.74 8.55 -33.43
CA ARG A 99 3.24 9.47 -34.44
C ARG A 99 2.32 10.68 -34.37
N VAL A 100 2.87 11.79 -33.92
CA VAL A 100 2.24 13.09 -34.08
C VAL A 100 2.17 13.34 -35.60
N PRO A 101 0.99 13.53 -36.19
CA PRO A 101 0.91 13.96 -37.57
C PRO A 101 1.45 15.40 -37.62
N VAL A 102 2.45 15.61 -38.47
CA VAL A 102 2.90 16.93 -38.87
C VAL A 102 2.12 17.24 -40.15
N GLU A 103 1.10 18.08 -40.03
CA GLU A 103 0.55 18.86 -41.14
C GLU A 103 1.01 20.31 -40.97
#